data_AF-A0A969AHV2-F1
#
_entry.id   AF-A0A969AHV2-F1
#
_cell.length_a   1.000
_cell.length_b   1.000
_cell.length_c   1.000
_cell.angle_alpha   90.00
_cell.angle_beta   90.00
_cell.angle_gamma   90.00
#
_symmetry.space_group_name_H-M   'P 1'
#
loop_
_entity.id
_entity.type
_entity.pdbx_description
1 polymer ?
#
loop_
_entity_poly.entity_id
_entity_poly.type
_entity_poly.pdbx_seq_one_letter_code
_entity_poly.pdbx_strand_id
1 'polypeptide(L)'
;MIFSGTRPNNLGINNGKLAACPNSPNCVSSQSSTTDATHFIQPLNYTDTPEKALSDLKAVIESEPRTKIINESSDYLYAEFKSALMGYVDDVEFYVDSSSNTIHVRSASRLGQSDLGVNRKRVETIRTKFNQMQNSRLPS
;
A
#
# COMPACT_ATOMS: atom_id res chain seq x y z
N MET A 1 -9.05 21.75 -1.05
CA MET A 1 -8.69 21.63 0.39
C MET A 1 -7.20 21.96 0.52
N ILE A 2 -6.85 22.85 1.45
CA ILE A 2 -5.55 23.55 1.50
C ILE A 2 -4.44 22.72 2.19
N PHE A 3 -4.76 21.57 2.80
CA PHE A 3 -3.82 20.76 3.60
C PHE A 3 -3.55 19.34 3.07
N SER A 4 -3.86 19.07 1.80
CA SER A 4 -3.72 17.73 1.23
C SER A 4 -2.32 17.42 0.70
N GLY A 5 -1.48 18.43 0.47
CA GLY A 5 -0.22 18.28 -0.26
C GLY A 5 -0.39 17.94 -1.74
N THR A 6 0.67 18.10 -2.53
CA THR A 6 0.67 17.75 -3.95
C THR A 6 0.96 16.26 -4.12
N ARG A 7 0.28 15.62 -5.08
CA ARG A 7 0.60 14.24 -5.45
C ARG A 7 2.08 14.16 -5.91
N PRO A 8 2.86 13.18 -5.43
CA PRO A 8 4.22 12.96 -5.92
C PRO A 8 4.21 12.61 -7.41
N ASN A 9 5.23 13.04 -8.14
CA ASN A 9 5.39 12.78 -9.57
C ASN A 9 6.24 11.53 -9.87
N ASN A 10 6.71 10.83 -8.83
CA ASN A 10 7.60 9.68 -8.93
C ASN A 10 6.93 8.35 -8.52
N LEU A 11 5.59 8.33 -8.43
CA LEU A 11 4.82 7.12 -8.16
C LEU A 11 4.82 6.19 -9.38
N GLY A 12 4.62 4.89 -9.14
CA GLY A 12 4.63 3.84 -10.16
C GLY A 12 5.79 2.86 -9.99
N ILE A 13 5.75 1.79 -10.79
CA ILE A 13 6.80 0.77 -10.82
C ILE A 13 7.95 1.27 -11.70
N ASN A 14 9.15 1.30 -11.13
CA ASN A 14 10.38 1.64 -11.83
C ASN A 14 11.41 0.54 -11.57
N ASN A 15 11.77 -0.22 -12.61
CA ASN A 15 12.71 -1.36 -12.52
C ASN A 15 12.35 -2.35 -11.39
N GLY A 16 11.06 -2.73 -11.29
CA GLY A 16 10.56 -3.67 -10.27
C GLY A 16 10.51 -3.08 -8.85
N LYS A 17 10.58 -1.76 -8.70
CA LYS A 17 10.53 -1.09 -7.40
C LYS A 17 9.48 0.03 -7.37
N LEU A 18 8.81 0.15 -6.23
CA LEU A 18 8.03 1.32 -5.88
C LEU A 18 8.95 2.49 -5.51
N ALA A 19 8.41 3.70 -5.43
CA ALA A 19 9.14 4.85 -4.95
C ALA A 19 9.78 4.57 -3.57
N ALA A 20 10.97 5.10 -3.31
CA ALA A 20 11.57 4.97 -1.98
C ALA A 20 10.76 5.75 -0.93
N CYS A 21 10.80 5.31 0.33
CA CYS A 21 10.36 6.17 1.41
C CYS A 21 11.31 7.36 1.54
N PRO A 22 10.80 8.60 1.74
CA PRO A 22 11.63 9.71 2.19
C PRO A 22 12.16 9.43 3.61
N ASN A 23 13.09 10.25 4.10
CA ASN A 23 13.64 10.13 5.46
C ASN A 23 12.62 10.40 6.58
N SER A 24 11.44 10.95 6.25
CA SER A 24 10.41 11.25 7.24
C SER A 24 9.68 9.96 7.66
N PRO A 25 9.36 9.81 8.97
CA PRO A 25 8.88 8.54 9.52
C PRO A 25 7.42 8.21 9.13
N ASN A 26 6.75 9.12 8.43
CA ASN A 26 5.38 8.97 7.94
C ASN A 26 5.34 8.25 6.57
N CYS A 27 6.19 7.24 6.40
CA CYS A 27 6.22 6.35 5.25
C CYS A 27 6.60 4.93 5.67
N VAL A 28 5.95 3.93 5.07
CA VAL A 28 6.39 2.54 5.15
C VAL A 28 6.47 1.92 3.76
N SER A 29 7.43 1.03 3.55
CA SER A 29 7.63 0.29 2.30
C SER A 29 8.17 -1.11 2.58
N SER A 30 7.66 -2.10 1.86
CA SER A 30 8.18 -3.47 1.91
C SER A 30 9.51 -3.65 1.20
N GLN A 31 9.96 -2.64 0.45
CA GLN A 31 11.24 -2.63 -0.25
C GLN A 31 12.29 -1.76 0.46
N SER A 32 11.99 -1.23 1.65
CA SER A 32 12.99 -0.64 2.55
C SER A 32 13.87 -1.72 3.19
N SER A 33 15.05 -1.34 3.68
CA SER A 33 15.95 -2.27 4.39
C SER A 33 15.25 -2.88 5.61
N THR A 34 15.39 -4.18 5.83
CA THR A 34 14.83 -4.87 7.02
C THR A 34 15.41 -4.37 8.33
N THR A 35 16.59 -3.74 8.32
CA THR A 35 17.21 -3.08 9.47
C THR A 35 16.64 -1.68 9.75
N ASP A 36 15.88 -1.10 8.82
CA ASP A 36 15.18 0.16 8.98
C ASP A 36 13.78 -0.08 9.55
N ALA A 37 13.70 -0.27 10.87
CA ALA A 37 12.43 -0.55 11.55
C ALA A 37 11.37 0.56 11.39
N THR A 38 11.80 1.79 11.05
CA THR A 38 10.89 2.92 10.83
C THR A 38 10.11 2.71 9.55
N HIS A 39 10.81 2.49 8.43
CA HIS A 39 10.19 2.43 7.11
C HIS A 39 9.84 1.00 6.67
N PHE A 40 10.53 -0.02 7.15
CA PHE A 40 10.28 -1.39 6.71
C PHE A 40 8.93 -1.91 7.18
N ILE A 41 8.18 -2.53 6.29
CA ILE A 41 6.95 -3.27 6.59
C ILE A 41 6.90 -4.57 5.80
N GLN A 42 6.25 -5.59 6.33
CA GLN A 42 6.14 -6.86 5.62
C GLN A 42 5.29 -6.68 4.35
N PRO A 43 5.67 -7.35 3.24
CA PRO A 43 4.82 -7.39 2.05
C PRO A 43 3.57 -8.26 2.31
N LEU A 44 2.71 -8.35 1.30
CA LEU A 44 1.61 -9.30 1.27
C LEU A 44 2.02 -10.47 0.37
N ASN A 45 1.79 -11.71 0.81
CA ASN A 45 2.06 -12.89 -0.01
C ASN A 45 0.73 -13.48 -0.50
N TYR A 46 0.72 -14.02 -1.71
CA TYR A 46 -0.45 -14.68 -2.27
C TYR A 46 -0.12 -16.08 -2.79
N THR A 47 -1.14 -16.92 -2.92
CA THR A 47 -0.97 -18.32 -3.36
C THR A 47 -1.67 -18.65 -4.66
N ASP A 48 -2.61 -17.80 -5.09
CA ASP A 48 -3.35 -17.94 -6.35
C ASP A 48 -2.59 -17.27 -7.52
N THR A 49 -3.30 -16.93 -8.60
CA THR A 49 -2.70 -16.20 -9.72
C THR A 49 -2.50 -14.71 -9.39
N PRO A 50 -1.52 -14.04 -10.03
CA PRO A 50 -1.29 -12.59 -9.85
C PRO A 50 -2.55 -11.75 -10.09
N GLU A 51 -3.34 -12.09 -11.11
CA GLU A 51 -4.58 -11.38 -11.46
C GLU A 51 -5.63 -11.54 -10.35
N LYS A 52 -5.75 -12.75 -9.79
CA LYS A 52 -6.67 -13.03 -8.70
C LYS A 52 -6.26 -12.30 -7.42
N ALA A 53 -4.96 -12.29 -7.11
CA ALA A 53 -4.40 -11.58 -5.98
C ALA A 53 -4.63 -10.07 -6.10
N LEU A 54 -4.40 -9.49 -7.28
CA LEU A 54 -4.67 -8.07 -7.52
C LEU A 54 -6.17 -7.75 -7.37
N SER A 55 -7.05 -8.60 -7.91
CA SER A 55 -8.49 -8.44 -7.78
C SER A 55 -8.95 -8.49 -6.32
N ASP A 56 -8.41 -9.40 -5.50
CA ASP A 56 -8.74 -9.50 -4.08
C ASP A 56 -8.21 -8.30 -3.30
N LEU A 57 -6.97 -7.88 -3.59
CA LEU A 57 -6.41 -6.68 -3.02
C LEU A 57 -7.28 -5.46 -3.34
N LYS A 58 -7.68 -5.28 -4.59
CA LYS A 58 -8.58 -4.20 -5.00
C LYS A 58 -9.88 -4.20 -4.21
N ALA A 59 -10.52 -5.36 -4.06
CA ALA A 59 -11.74 -5.47 -3.26
C ALA A 59 -11.51 -5.07 -1.78
N VAL A 60 -10.36 -5.44 -1.20
CA VAL A 60 -9.98 -5.01 0.16
C VAL A 60 -9.82 -3.49 0.21
N ILE A 61 -9.09 -2.89 -0.73
CA ILE A 61 -8.86 -1.44 -0.81
C ILE A 61 -10.17 -0.66 -0.97
N GLU A 62 -11.08 -1.12 -1.82
CA GLU A 62 -12.40 -0.51 -2.02
C GLU A 62 -13.30 -0.63 -0.79
N SER A 63 -13.09 -1.63 0.07
CA SER A 63 -13.80 -1.79 1.34
C SER A 63 -13.33 -0.82 2.43
N GLU A 64 -12.18 -0.17 2.26
CA GLU A 64 -11.64 0.76 3.24
C GLU A 64 -12.30 2.15 3.13
N PRO A 65 -12.67 2.77 4.26
CA PRO A 65 -13.31 4.07 4.25
C PRO A 65 -12.36 5.17 3.76
N ARG A 66 -12.90 6.17 3.06
CA ARG A 66 -12.18 7.38 2.61
C ARG A 66 -11.01 7.07 1.65
N THR A 67 -11.21 6.05 0.81
CA THR A 67 -10.24 5.59 -0.18
C THR A 67 -10.69 5.96 -1.58
N LYS A 68 -9.74 6.23 -2.48
CA LYS A 68 -9.99 6.38 -3.91
C LYS A 68 -8.88 5.71 -4.71
N ILE A 69 -9.22 4.76 -5.57
CA ILE A 69 -8.28 4.22 -6.55
C ILE A 69 -8.03 5.27 -7.63
N ILE A 70 -6.76 5.53 -7.92
CA ILE A 70 -6.32 6.56 -8.88
C ILE A 70 -5.75 5.93 -10.14
N ASN A 71 -5.02 4.82 -10.02
CA ASN A 71 -4.45 4.10 -11.15
C ASN A 71 -4.42 2.59 -10.86
N GLU A 72 -4.61 1.80 -11.90
CA GLU A 72 -4.63 0.35 -11.90
C GLU A 72 -4.10 -0.16 -13.23
N SER A 73 -3.17 -1.12 -13.18
CA SER A 73 -2.71 -1.91 -14.32
C SER A 73 -2.81 -3.40 -13.97
N SER A 74 -2.25 -4.29 -14.80
CA SER A 74 -2.21 -5.73 -14.53
C SER A 74 -1.38 -6.13 -13.30
N ASP A 75 -0.44 -5.28 -12.88
CA ASP A 75 0.54 -5.55 -11.83
C ASP A 75 0.68 -4.42 -10.80
N TYR A 76 -0.11 -3.35 -10.93
CA TYR A 76 -0.01 -2.16 -10.09
C TYR A 76 -1.37 -1.66 -9.63
N LEU A 77 -1.44 -1.21 -8.38
CA LEU A 77 -2.58 -0.48 -7.85
C LEU A 77 -2.11 0.73 -7.06
N TYR A 78 -2.64 1.90 -7.36
CA TYR A 78 -2.42 3.13 -6.62
C TYR A 78 -3.73 3.70 -6.10
N ALA A 79 -3.78 3.92 -4.79
CA ALA A 79 -4.91 4.52 -4.10
C ALA A 79 -4.49 5.69 -3.20
N GLU A 80 -5.41 6.64 -3.06
CA GLU A 80 -5.33 7.73 -2.09
C GLU A 80 -6.23 7.43 -0.89
N PHE A 81 -5.69 7.54 0.32
CA PHE A 81 -6.44 7.46 1.57
C PHE A 81 -6.51 8.83 2.23
N LYS A 82 -7.69 9.24 2.73
CA LYS A 82 -7.85 10.53 3.43
C LYS A 82 -8.06 10.34 4.93
N SER A 83 -7.35 11.11 5.75
CA SER A 83 -7.58 11.14 7.19
C SER A 83 -8.92 11.80 7.54
N ALA A 84 -9.61 11.27 8.56
CA ALA A 84 -10.99 11.65 8.86
C ALA A 84 -11.10 13.06 9.43
N LEU A 85 -10.07 13.47 10.20
CA LEU A 85 -10.10 14.67 11.03
C LEU A 85 -9.36 15.85 10.39
N MET A 86 -8.27 15.59 9.66
CA MET A 86 -7.35 16.63 9.17
C MET A 86 -7.28 16.74 7.65
N GLY A 87 -7.85 15.78 6.89
CA GLY A 87 -7.84 15.80 5.42
C GLY A 87 -6.46 15.56 4.78
N TYR A 88 -5.50 15.04 5.55
CA TYR A 88 -4.22 14.54 5.01
C TYR A 88 -4.48 13.40 4.02
N VAL A 89 -3.71 13.41 2.94
CA VAL A 89 -3.77 12.39 1.90
C VAL A 89 -2.53 11.54 1.98
N ASP A 90 -2.74 10.24 2.03
CA ASP A 90 -1.70 9.23 1.97
C ASP A 90 -1.77 8.55 0.60
N ASP A 91 -0.62 8.47 -0.06
CA ASP A 91 -0.44 7.76 -1.32
C ASP A 91 -0.02 6.32 -1.00
N VAL A 92 -0.83 5.35 -1.44
CA VAL A 92 -0.62 3.93 -1.19
C VAL A 92 -0.50 3.18 -2.50
N GLU A 93 0.63 2.53 -2.70
CA GLU A 93 1.00 1.83 -3.92
C GLU A 93 1.19 0.35 -3.63
N PHE A 94 0.77 -0.49 -4.57
CA PHE A 94 0.97 -1.92 -4.55
C PHE A 94 1.54 -2.38 -5.88
N TYR A 95 2.55 -3.24 -5.83
CA TYR A 95 3.18 -3.85 -6.99
C TYR A 95 3.15 -5.37 -6.83
N VAL A 96 2.52 -6.06 -7.77
CA VAL A 96 2.44 -7.52 -7.83
C VAL A 96 3.69 -8.05 -8.54
N ASP A 97 4.63 -8.61 -7.76
CA ASP A 97 5.76 -9.36 -8.28
C ASP A 97 5.36 -10.84 -8.45
N SER A 98 5.07 -11.22 -9.69
CA SER A 98 4.69 -12.59 -10.06
C SER A 98 5.85 -13.59 -10.00
N SER A 99 7.10 -13.11 -9.98
CA SER A 99 8.26 -14.01 -9.86
C SER A 99 8.45 -14.54 -8.44
N SER A 100 7.95 -13.82 -7.44
CA SER A 100 8.12 -14.13 -6.02
C SER A 100 6.80 -14.33 -5.27
N ASN A 101 5.66 -14.36 -5.98
CA ASN A 101 4.31 -14.43 -5.42
C ASN A 101 4.07 -13.42 -4.29
N THR A 102 4.63 -12.23 -4.45
CA THR A 102 4.67 -11.18 -3.45
C THR A 102 4.01 -9.92 -4.00
N ILE A 103 3.21 -9.26 -3.17
CA ILE A 103 2.75 -7.89 -3.41
C ILE A 103 3.58 -6.97 -2.54
N HIS A 104 4.44 -6.20 -3.18
CA HIS A 104 5.14 -5.10 -2.55
C HIS A 104 4.19 -3.94 -2.29
N VAL A 105 4.41 -3.23 -1.19
CA VAL A 105 3.54 -2.14 -0.74
C VAL A 105 4.36 -0.94 -0.30
N ARG A 106 3.86 0.25 -0.60
CA ARG A 106 4.30 1.52 -0.02
C ARG A 106 3.09 2.32 0.44
N SER A 107 3.17 2.93 1.62
CA SER A 107 2.16 3.87 2.12
C SER A 107 2.87 5.10 2.67
N ALA A 108 2.64 6.27 2.09
CA ALA A 108 3.32 7.51 2.44
C ALA A 108 2.37 8.70 2.53
N SER A 109 2.52 9.52 3.57
CA SER A 109 1.74 10.75 3.71
C SER A 109 2.35 11.86 2.85
N ARG A 110 1.54 12.71 2.22
CA ARG A 110 2.05 13.85 1.44
C ARG A 110 2.64 14.97 2.27
N LEU A 111 2.17 15.12 3.50
CA LEU A 111 2.54 16.20 4.42
C LEU A 111 2.71 15.65 5.83
N GLY A 112 3.37 16.44 6.67
CA GLY A 112 3.65 16.11 8.07
C GLY A 112 4.99 15.41 8.28
N GLN A 113 5.42 15.35 9.53
CA GLN A 113 6.66 14.69 9.97
C GLN A 113 6.38 13.46 10.84
N SER A 114 5.12 13.18 11.15
CA SER A 114 4.68 11.98 11.86
C SER A 114 3.20 11.75 11.57
N ASP A 115 2.83 10.49 11.39
CA ASP A 115 1.47 10.03 11.22
C ASP A 115 1.02 9.17 12.42
N LEU A 116 1.81 9.13 13.51
CA LEU A 116 1.60 8.25 14.67
C LEU A 116 1.42 6.77 14.29
N GLY A 117 2.06 6.32 13.20
CA GLY A 117 2.01 4.95 12.71
C GLY A 117 0.75 4.61 11.92
N VAL A 118 -0.03 5.59 11.47
CA VAL A 118 -1.24 5.40 10.66
C VAL A 118 -0.95 4.61 9.38
N ASN A 119 0.15 4.92 8.67
CA ASN A 119 0.52 4.22 7.43
C ASN A 119 0.85 2.75 7.68
N ARG A 120 1.60 2.46 8.76
CA ARG A 120 1.86 1.09 9.20
C ARG A 120 0.57 0.36 9.53
N LYS A 121 -0.28 0.94 10.37
CA LYS A 121 -1.56 0.35 10.78
C LYS A 121 -2.49 0.07 9.59
N ARG A 122 -2.50 0.94 8.59
CA ARG A 122 -3.26 0.76 7.36
C ARG A 122 -2.80 -0.47 6.59
N VAL A 123 -1.50 -0.55 6.30
CA VAL A 123 -0.94 -1.70 5.56
C VAL A 123 -1.19 -3.00 6.31
N GLU A 124 -1.08 -2.98 7.64
CA GLU A 124 -1.38 -4.15 8.48
C GLU A 124 -2.86 -4.58 8.44
N THR A 125 -3.77 -3.61 8.41
CA THR A 125 -5.21 -3.87 8.25
C THR A 125 -5.52 -4.47 6.88
N ILE A 126 -4.95 -3.89 5.83
CA ILE A 126 -5.11 -4.36 4.44
C ILE A 126 -4.55 -5.80 4.33
N ARG A 127 -3.35 -6.04 4.86
CA ARG A 127 -2.72 -7.37 4.88
C ARG A 127 -3.59 -8.40 5.60
N THR A 128 -4.16 -8.05 6.75
CA THR A 128 -5.05 -8.93 7.50
C THR A 128 -6.30 -9.30 6.69
N LYS A 129 -6.98 -8.31 6.10
CA LYS A 129 -8.17 -8.52 5.29
C LYS A 129 -7.88 -9.31 4.01
N PHE A 130 -6.75 -9.01 3.37
CA PHE A 130 -6.28 -9.74 2.20
C PHE A 130 -6.04 -11.22 2.51
N ASN A 131 -5.32 -11.51 3.60
CA ASN A 131 -5.08 -12.89 4.04
C ASN A 131 -6.38 -13.63 4.39
N GLN A 132 -7.35 -12.96 5.00
CA GLN A 132 -8.68 -13.54 5.24
C GLN A 132 -9.40 -13.90 3.94
N MET A 133 -9.34 -13.02 2.93
CA MET A 133 -9.94 -13.26 1.63
C MET A 133 -9.27 -14.45 0.91
N GLN A 134 -7.94 -14.54 0.96
CA GLN A 134 -7.16 -15.66 0.42
C GLN A 134 -7.51 -16.99 1.14
N ASN A 135 -7.55 -16.99 2.47
CA ASN A 135 -7.81 -18.22 3.26
C ASN A 135 -9.26 -18.72 3.15
N SER A 136 -10.24 -17.81 3.05
CA SER A 136 -11.67 -18.17 2.97
C SER A 136 -12.07 -18.92 1.68
N ARG A 137 -11.15 -19.01 0.71
CA ARG A 137 -11.38 -19.58 -0.62
C ARG A 137 -10.43 -20.72 -0.98
N LEU A 138 -9.54 -21.11 -0.06
CA LEU A 138 -8.78 -22.35 -0.21
C LEU A 138 -9.76 -23.54 -0.14
N PRO A 139 -9.75 -24.47 -1.11
CA PRO A 139 -10.55 -25.69 -0.98
C PRO A 139 -10.09 -26.44 0.28
N SER A 140 -11.07 -26.80 1.12
CA SER A 140 -10.89 -27.68 2.29
C SER A 140 -10.28 -29.02 1.93
#